data_AF-A0A0U1QTI3-F1
#
_entry.id   AF-A0A0U1QTI3-F1
#
_cell.length_a   1.000
_cell.length_b   1.000
_cell.length_c   1.000
_cell.angle_alpha   90.00
_cell.angle_beta   90.00
_cell.angle_gamma   90.00
#
_symmetry.space_group_name_H-M   'P 1'
#
loop_
_entity.id
_entity.type
_entity.pdbx_description
1 polymer ?
#
loop_
_entity_poly.entity_id
_entity_poly.type
_entity_poly.pdbx_seq_one_letter_code
_entity_poly.pdbx_strand_id
1 'polypeptide(L)'
;MSHTVSKIIWPVQNLAYLTLVDKLYCLCTHLHESTKNHKFGNTSDNYSYQKYFYEKYRMYPYTYIYVRMIWLWICCHFVPHLVQAALKGSIWYRYGVIYVHIRMYFEVGTLMDDKLGSNGVDTAELERIMQKLEHVTGWQTMKAYDRTLLCCEELSKAGIAIPSWTSVRTMIGKGSAHDINRAKKDYREKQGLMLRKMDFLSQSLPPQLATMLSSIWEFACVEAKNRFSEDVSEWNSRLEEMQYKVDLATDQLEVAIRQRDSALDKLQGEQKLNGNLESQISELKATLQGEQKRSEARIEELQKQLSTVLLDRENIKTAYDELKESSELKIDKLEREVLSMANDAKQQQQRHSTLESAYAHLQAELAACNDDRSQIQRSLKDSERRLFELREETIKLQSTNDSYLRDIERLAADNAQKTAEISDRDELVINLRSEVSAVTGELKSKLDMLAIITANLNEAEARYKELVQVMSAKVITTKNTKTKK
;
A
#
# COMPACT_ATOMS: atom_id res chain seq x y z
N MET A 1 -14.57 -35.45 22.53
CA MET A 1 -15.06 -36.82 22.25
C MET A 1 -16.57 -36.92 21.94
N SER A 2 -17.44 -35.93 22.17
CA SER A 2 -18.90 -36.15 21.95
C SER A 2 -19.37 -36.10 20.48
N HIS A 3 -18.64 -35.47 19.55
CA HIS A 3 -19.06 -35.37 18.14
C HIS A 3 -18.86 -36.62 17.28
N THR A 4 -18.10 -37.62 17.73
CA THR A 4 -17.80 -38.81 16.89
C THR A 4 -18.93 -39.85 16.93
N VAL A 5 -19.68 -39.93 18.04
CA VAL A 5 -20.76 -40.92 18.22
C VAL A 5 -21.98 -40.63 17.33
N SER A 6 -22.28 -39.36 17.08
CA SER A 6 -23.45 -38.94 16.28
C SER A 6 -23.39 -39.38 14.81
N LYS A 7 -22.19 -39.61 14.24
CA LYS A 7 -22.02 -40.01 12.83
C LYS A 7 -22.22 -41.51 12.57
N ILE A 8 -22.27 -42.35 13.61
CA ILE A 8 -22.42 -43.81 13.49
C ILE A 8 -23.87 -44.27 13.70
N ILE A 9 -24.67 -43.51 14.47
CA ILE A 9 -26.07 -43.87 14.77
C ILE A 9 -27.01 -43.58 13.58
N TRP A 10 -26.75 -42.51 12.82
CA TRP A 10 -27.61 -42.07 11.72
C TRP A 10 -27.70 -43.05 10.53
N PRO A 11 -26.59 -43.70 10.06
CA PRO A 11 -26.66 -44.70 8.99
C PRO A 11 -27.40 -45.98 9.40
N VAL A 12 -27.26 -46.42 10.67
CA VAL A 12 -27.83 -47.68 11.16
C VAL A 12 -29.36 -47.58 11.29
N GLN A 13 -29.88 -46.44 11.73
CA GLN A 13 -31.33 -46.20 11.75
C GLN A 13 -31.94 -46.18 10.34
N ASN A 14 -31.24 -45.59 9.36
CA ASN A 14 -31.69 -45.60 7.96
C ASN A 14 -31.67 -47.01 7.33
N LEU A 15 -30.70 -47.87 7.67
CA LEU A 15 -30.67 -49.25 7.14
C LEU A 15 -31.84 -50.10 7.68
N ALA A 16 -32.17 -49.94 8.96
CA ALA A 16 -33.34 -50.58 9.57
C ALA A 16 -34.66 -50.04 9.00
N TYR A 17 -34.72 -48.73 8.70
CA TYR A 17 -35.88 -48.10 8.07
C TYR A 17 -36.08 -48.59 6.62
N LEU A 18 -35.03 -48.61 5.80
CA LEU A 18 -35.08 -49.10 4.42
C LEU A 18 -35.48 -50.58 4.35
N THR A 19 -34.92 -51.44 5.20
CA THR A 19 -35.31 -52.87 5.23
C THR A 19 -36.72 -53.11 5.77
N LEU A 20 -37.30 -52.19 6.55
CA LEU A 20 -38.72 -52.23 6.92
C LEU A 20 -39.62 -51.77 5.75
N VAL A 21 -39.22 -50.70 5.05
CA VAL A 21 -39.92 -50.16 3.88
C VAL A 21 -39.93 -51.18 2.74
N ASP A 22 -38.82 -51.84 2.42
CA ASP A 22 -38.76 -52.89 1.40
C ASP A 22 -39.65 -54.09 1.76
N LYS A 23 -39.68 -54.50 3.04
CA LYS A 23 -40.56 -55.60 3.50
C LYS A 23 -42.04 -55.22 3.39
N LEU A 24 -42.41 -53.97 3.72
CA LEU A 24 -43.76 -53.46 3.55
C LEU A 24 -44.12 -53.32 2.06
N TYR A 25 -43.19 -52.85 1.23
CA TYR A 25 -43.39 -52.74 -0.22
C TYR A 25 -43.61 -54.11 -0.86
N CYS A 26 -42.79 -55.12 -0.53
CA CYS A 26 -43.01 -56.52 -0.94
C CYS A 26 -44.33 -57.11 -0.44
N LEU A 27 -44.80 -56.74 0.76
CA LEU A 27 -46.10 -57.16 1.26
C LEU A 27 -47.24 -56.54 0.42
N CYS A 28 -47.12 -55.26 0.09
CA CYS A 28 -48.09 -54.53 -0.73
C CYS A 28 -48.10 -54.99 -2.19
N THR A 29 -46.95 -55.31 -2.80
CA THR A 29 -46.90 -55.85 -4.17
C THR A 29 -47.48 -57.26 -4.23
N HIS A 30 -47.21 -58.13 -3.26
CA HIS A 30 -47.88 -59.45 -3.20
C HIS A 30 -49.39 -59.35 -3.00
N LEU A 31 -49.89 -58.41 -2.19
CA LEU A 31 -51.32 -58.11 -2.08
C LEU A 31 -51.93 -57.62 -3.40
N HIS A 32 -51.18 -56.83 -4.19
CA HIS A 32 -51.60 -56.31 -5.50
C HIS A 32 -51.59 -57.38 -6.61
N GLU A 33 -50.62 -58.31 -6.59
CA GLU A 33 -50.59 -59.44 -7.54
C GLU A 33 -51.65 -60.50 -7.19
N SER A 34 -51.86 -60.77 -5.90
CA SER A 34 -52.92 -61.68 -5.44
C SER A 34 -54.33 -61.16 -5.74
N THR A 35 -54.52 -59.86 -5.92
CA THR A 35 -55.81 -59.26 -6.33
C THR A 35 -55.97 -59.18 -7.85
N LYS A 36 -54.86 -59.10 -8.63
CA LYS A 36 -54.90 -59.15 -10.10
C LYS A 36 -55.18 -60.55 -10.66
N ASN A 37 -54.72 -61.61 -9.99
CA ASN A 37 -54.83 -62.99 -10.49
C ASN A 37 -56.12 -63.72 -10.08
N HIS A 38 -57.14 -63.02 -9.59
CA HIS A 38 -58.48 -63.55 -9.39
C HIS A 38 -59.51 -62.77 -10.21
N LYS A 39 -59.99 -63.39 -11.30
CA LYS A 39 -61.21 -62.95 -12.00
C LYS A 39 -62.41 -63.25 -11.10
N PHE A 40 -62.81 -62.28 -10.29
CA PHE A 40 -64.07 -62.37 -9.55
C PHE A 40 -65.25 -62.27 -10.53
N GLY A 41 -65.96 -63.39 -10.71
CA GLY A 41 -67.37 -63.34 -11.10
C GLY A 41 -68.21 -62.74 -9.97
N ASN A 42 -69.39 -62.22 -10.30
CA ASN A 42 -70.29 -61.58 -9.32
C ASN A 42 -70.83 -62.57 -8.27
N THR A 43 -70.14 -62.75 -7.16
CA THR A 43 -70.67 -63.29 -5.90
C THR A 43 -70.19 -62.47 -4.71
N SER A 44 -71.07 -62.26 -3.72
CA SER A 44 -70.93 -61.25 -2.67
C SER A 44 -70.27 -61.76 -1.37
N ASP A 45 -69.26 -62.62 -1.47
CA ASP A 45 -68.68 -63.35 -0.32
C ASP A 45 -67.49 -62.63 0.34
N ASN A 46 -67.74 -61.45 0.90
CA ASN A 46 -66.73 -60.72 1.70
C ASN A 46 -66.27 -61.47 2.98
N TYR A 47 -67.06 -62.44 3.47
CA TYR A 47 -66.71 -63.27 4.63
C TYR A 47 -65.57 -64.26 4.37
N SER A 48 -65.35 -64.65 3.10
CA SER A 48 -64.28 -65.59 2.73
C SER A 48 -62.88 -65.03 3.03
N TYR A 49 -62.68 -63.72 2.80
CA TYR A 49 -61.36 -63.09 2.89
C TYR A 49 -60.82 -63.03 4.33
N GLN A 50 -61.67 -62.71 5.32
CA GLN A 50 -61.25 -62.69 6.73
C GLN A 50 -60.94 -64.10 7.25
N LYS A 51 -61.75 -65.10 6.89
CA LYS A 51 -61.53 -66.49 7.31
C LYS A 51 -60.24 -67.06 6.72
N TYR A 52 -59.98 -66.84 5.43
CA TYR A 52 -58.73 -67.24 4.78
C TYR A 52 -57.49 -66.61 5.43
N PHE A 53 -57.58 -65.32 5.82
CA PHE A 53 -56.47 -64.62 6.48
C PHE A 53 -56.20 -65.16 7.90
N TYR A 54 -57.25 -65.44 8.69
CA TYR A 54 -57.12 -66.00 10.03
C TYR A 54 -56.58 -67.44 10.03
N GLU A 55 -57.12 -68.31 9.17
CA GLU A 55 -56.72 -69.72 9.11
C GLU A 55 -55.29 -69.90 8.57
N LYS A 56 -54.85 -69.07 7.62
CA LYS A 56 -53.54 -69.20 6.98
C LYS A 56 -52.38 -68.62 7.79
N TYR A 57 -52.62 -67.59 8.61
CA TYR A 57 -51.54 -66.85 9.29
C TYR A 57 -51.44 -67.02 10.81
N ARG A 58 -52.38 -67.74 11.47
CA ARG A 58 -52.36 -68.04 12.93
C ARG A 58 -51.93 -66.83 13.80
N MET A 59 -52.49 -65.67 13.52
CA MET A 59 -52.10 -64.43 14.21
C MET A 59 -52.65 -64.37 15.64
N TYR A 60 -51.76 -64.54 16.62
CA TYR A 60 -52.05 -64.36 18.05
C TYR A 60 -52.51 -62.91 18.34
N PRO A 61 -53.38 -62.69 19.35
CA PRO A 61 -54.04 -61.39 19.60
C PRO A 61 -53.10 -60.18 19.77
N TYR A 62 -51.86 -60.40 20.21
CA TYR A 62 -50.83 -59.35 20.26
C TYR A 62 -50.48 -58.73 18.90
N THR A 63 -50.60 -59.48 17.81
CA THR A 63 -50.32 -58.96 16.45
C THR A 63 -51.40 -57.97 15.98
N TYR A 64 -52.66 -58.14 16.39
CA TYR A 64 -53.73 -57.18 16.08
C TYR A 64 -53.47 -55.82 16.75
N ILE A 65 -53.00 -55.81 18.00
CA ILE A 65 -52.60 -54.59 18.71
C ILE A 65 -51.42 -53.93 17.99
N TYR A 66 -50.39 -54.70 17.60
CA TYR A 66 -49.24 -54.19 16.86
C TYR A 66 -49.63 -53.59 15.50
N VAL A 67 -50.46 -54.27 14.71
CA VAL A 67 -50.96 -53.75 13.44
C VAL A 67 -51.76 -52.46 13.66
N ARG A 68 -52.61 -52.39 14.69
CA ARG A 68 -53.38 -51.19 15.03
C ARG A 68 -52.51 -50.03 15.50
N MET A 69 -51.44 -50.29 16.26
CA MET A 69 -50.45 -49.28 16.67
C MET A 69 -49.60 -48.78 15.49
N ILE A 70 -49.19 -49.67 14.58
CA ILE A 70 -48.49 -49.29 13.34
C ILE A 70 -49.43 -48.45 12.45
N TRP A 71 -50.71 -48.81 12.35
CA TRP A 71 -51.70 -48.05 11.59
C TRP A 71 -51.96 -46.66 12.18
N LEU A 72 -52.07 -46.56 13.52
CA LEU A 72 -52.14 -45.28 14.24
C LEU A 72 -50.88 -44.43 14.05
N TRP A 73 -49.69 -45.05 14.10
CA TRP A 73 -48.42 -44.34 13.87
C TRP A 73 -48.30 -43.81 12.43
N ILE A 74 -48.68 -44.62 11.43
CA ILE A 74 -48.79 -44.18 10.03
C ILE A 74 -49.82 -43.05 9.89
N CYS A 75 -50.95 -43.11 10.59
CA CYS A 75 -51.93 -42.02 10.59
C CYS A 75 -51.36 -40.74 11.23
N CYS A 76 -50.69 -40.83 12.37
CA CYS A 76 -50.18 -39.67 13.09
C CYS A 76 -48.92 -39.03 12.47
N HIS A 77 -48.13 -39.75 11.67
CA HIS A 77 -46.89 -39.23 11.10
C HIS A 77 -46.89 -39.13 9.57
N PHE A 78 -47.59 -40.01 8.86
CA PHE A 78 -47.60 -40.02 7.39
C PHE A 78 -48.72 -39.17 6.80
N VAL A 79 -49.89 -39.08 7.47
CA VAL A 79 -51.02 -38.25 7.00
C VAL A 79 -50.70 -36.75 6.98
N PRO A 80 -50.00 -36.14 7.96
CA PRO A 80 -49.61 -34.73 7.88
C PRO A 80 -48.77 -34.41 6.62
N HIS A 81 -47.81 -35.27 6.28
CA HIS A 81 -47.00 -35.12 5.07
C HIS A 81 -47.81 -35.37 3.78
N LEU A 82 -48.75 -36.32 3.78
CA LEU A 82 -49.69 -36.54 2.67
C LEU A 82 -50.64 -35.36 2.46
N VAL A 83 -51.12 -34.72 3.53
CA VAL A 83 -51.92 -33.48 3.46
C VAL A 83 -51.08 -32.33 2.91
N GLN A 84 -49.81 -32.21 3.34
CA GLN A 84 -48.86 -31.24 2.78
C GLN A 84 -48.58 -31.47 1.28
N ALA A 85 -48.56 -32.73 0.83
CA ALA A 85 -48.43 -33.09 -0.59
C ALA A 85 -49.72 -32.86 -1.39
N ALA A 86 -50.89 -33.10 -0.80
CA ALA A 86 -52.19 -32.83 -1.41
C ALA A 86 -52.46 -31.33 -1.59
N LEU A 87 -52.01 -30.50 -0.63
CA LEU A 87 -52.01 -29.04 -0.74
C LEU A 87 -51.09 -28.52 -1.86
N LYS A 88 -50.08 -29.29 -2.28
CA LYS A 88 -49.22 -29.01 -3.45
C LYS A 88 -49.79 -29.51 -4.79
N GLY A 89 -51.09 -29.82 -4.86
CA GLY A 89 -51.85 -29.87 -6.12
C GLY A 89 -52.00 -31.24 -6.80
N SER A 90 -51.64 -32.35 -6.15
CA SER A 90 -51.83 -33.68 -6.75
C SER A 90 -53.26 -34.21 -6.56
N ILE A 91 -54.02 -34.26 -7.67
CA ILE A 91 -55.45 -34.64 -7.74
C ILE A 91 -55.72 -36.04 -7.19
N TRP A 92 -54.78 -36.97 -7.33
CA TRP A 92 -54.93 -38.37 -6.89
C TRP A 92 -55.14 -38.53 -5.38
N TYR A 93 -54.62 -37.62 -4.56
CA TYR A 93 -54.73 -37.71 -3.10
C TYR A 93 -56.09 -37.24 -2.54
N ARG A 94 -56.85 -36.44 -3.29
CA ARG A 94 -58.21 -36.04 -2.86
C ARG A 94 -59.17 -37.23 -2.80
N TYR A 95 -59.06 -38.16 -3.75
CA TYR A 95 -59.88 -39.37 -3.79
C TYR A 95 -59.57 -40.34 -2.64
N GLY A 96 -58.30 -40.47 -2.24
CA GLY A 96 -57.90 -41.34 -1.13
C GLY A 96 -58.51 -40.94 0.22
N VAL A 97 -58.48 -39.65 0.56
CA VAL A 97 -59.03 -39.14 1.83
C VAL A 97 -60.56 -39.30 1.87
N ILE A 98 -61.24 -39.01 0.75
CA ILE A 98 -62.69 -39.20 0.63
C ILE A 98 -63.07 -40.69 0.79
N TYR A 99 -62.29 -41.61 0.21
CA TYR A 99 -62.56 -43.05 0.31
C TYR A 99 -62.44 -43.59 1.74
N VAL A 100 -61.45 -43.11 2.51
CA VAL A 100 -61.29 -43.50 3.93
C VAL A 100 -62.43 -42.95 4.80
N HIS A 101 -62.85 -41.69 4.59
CA HIS A 101 -64.00 -41.15 5.31
C HIS A 101 -65.32 -41.86 4.98
N ILE A 102 -65.62 -42.13 3.70
CA ILE A 102 -66.84 -42.85 3.32
C ILE A 102 -66.85 -44.26 3.94
N ARG A 103 -65.71 -44.95 3.98
CA ARG A 103 -65.61 -46.29 4.59
C ARG A 103 -65.79 -46.27 6.11
N MET A 104 -65.23 -45.28 6.81
CA MET A 104 -65.46 -45.10 8.26
C MET A 104 -66.93 -44.83 8.58
N TYR A 105 -67.61 -43.98 7.82
CA TYR A 105 -69.04 -43.74 8.01
C TYR A 105 -69.89 -45.00 7.73
N PHE A 106 -69.47 -45.83 6.76
CA PHE A 106 -70.16 -47.10 6.48
C PHE A 106 -70.00 -48.12 7.62
N GLU A 107 -68.77 -48.32 8.12
CA GLU A 107 -68.49 -49.31 9.17
C GLU A 107 -69.04 -48.88 10.55
N VAL A 108 -69.05 -47.59 10.88
CA VAL A 108 -69.68 -47.06 12.12
C VAL A 108 -71.21 -47.07 12.03
N GLY A 109 -71.78 -46.76 10.86
CA GLY A 109 -73.23 -46.81 10.64
C GLY A 109 -73.79 -48.23 10.77
N THR A 110 -73.10 -49.25 10.26
CA THR A 110 -73.52 -50.65 10.42
C THR A 110 -73.48 -51.15 11.86
N LEU A 111 -72.55 -50.65 12.69
CA LEU A 111 -72.38 -51.15 14.07
C LEU A 111 -73.45 -50.66 15.06
N MET A 112 -74.18 -49.59 14.72
CA MET A 112 -75.23 -49.00 15.56
C MET A 112 -76.59 -49.67 15.33
N ASP A 113 -76.97 -49.97 14.08
CA ASP A 113 -78.26 -50.61 13.75
C ASP A 113 -78.33 -52.08 14.20
N ASP A 114 -77.24 -52.84 14.09
CA ASP A 114 -77.26 -54.29 14.37
C ASP A 114 -77.43 -54.63 15.87
N LYS A 115 -77.17 -53.69 16.79
CA LYS A 115 -77.37 -53.89 18.24
C LYS A 115 -78.80 -53.61 18.72
N LEU A 116 -79.64 -52.97 17.91
CA LEU A 116 -81.01 -52.61 18.28
C LEU A 116 -82.05 -53.71 18.01
N GLY A 117 -81.65 -54.85 17.44
CA GLY A 117 -82.55 -55.97 17.13
C GLY A 117 -82.02 -57.38 17.41
N SER A 118 -80.80 -57.52 17.95
CA SER A 118 -80.11 -58.81 18.12
C SER A 118 -80.08 -59.36 19.55
N ASN A 119 -80.73 -58.69 20.50
CA ASN A 119 -80.89 -59.19 21.87
C ASN A 119 -81.91 -60.34 21.93
N GLY A 120 -81.47 -61.56 21.60
CA GLY A 120 -82.19 -62.81 21.89
C GLY A 120 -82.94 -63.47 20.74
N VAL A 121 -82.78 -63.02 19.49
CA VAL A 121 -83.35 -63.74 18.34
C VAL A 121 -82.50 -64.97 18.04
N ASP A 122 -83.06 -66.17 18.18
CA ASP A 122 -82.40 -67.42 17.84
C ASP A 122 -82.03 -67.43 16.35
N THR A 123 -80.73 -67.52 16.06
CA THR A 123 -80.19 -67.59 14.70
C THR A 123 -80.76 -68.78 13.92
N ALA A 124 -81.09 -69.89 14.59
CA ALA A 124 -81.71 -71.04 13.95
C ALA A 124 -83.15 -70.77 13.51
N GLU A 125 -83.89 -69.91 14.21
CA GLU A 125 -85.26 -69.54 13.82
C GLU A 125 -85.26 -68.57 12.64
N LEU A 126 -84.31 -67.62 12.61
CA LEU A 126 -84.09 -66.76 11.43
C LEU A 126 -83.75 -67.60 10.19
N GLU A 127 -82.91 -68.61 10.33
CA GLU A 127 -82.52 -69.49 9.21
C GLU A 127 -83.70 -70.34 8.72
N ARG A 128 -84.56 -70.86 9.62
CA ARG A 128 -85.84 -71.51 9.25
C ARG A 128 -86.76 -70.57 8.48
N ILE A 129 -86.89 -69.30 8.91
CA ILE A 129 -87.71 -68.30 8.23
C ILE A 129 -87.16 -67.99 6.84
N MET A 130 -85.84 -67.83 6.70
CA MET A 130 -85.19 -67.66 5.39
C MET A 130 -85.48 -68.85 4.47
N GLN A 131 -85.27 -70.08 4.93
CA GLN A 131 -85.59 -71.29 4.16
C GLN A 131 -87.07 -71.33 3.75
N LYS A 132 -88.01 -71.01 4.66
CA LYS A 132 -89.44 -70.96 4.37
C LYS A 132 -89.80 -69.93 3.29
N LEU A 133 -89.17 -68.75 3.34
CA LEU A 133 -89.34 -67.69 2.34
C LEU A 133 -88.80 -68.08 0.96
N GLU A 134 -87.66 -68.78 0.90
CA GLU A 134 -87.08 -69.26 -0.37
C GLU A 134 -87.95 -70.30 -1.09
N HIS A 135 -88.71 -71.09 -0.34
CA HIS A 135 -89.64 -72.09 -0.88
C HIS A 135 -90.99 -71.49 -1.36
N VAL A 136 -91.20 -70.18 -1.23
CA VAL A 136 -92.41 -69.52 -1.76
C VAL A 136 -92.43 -69.59 -3.29
N THR A 137 -93.57 -69.97 -3.86
CA THR A 137 -93.74 -70.10 -5.31
C THR A 137 -93.47 -68.76 -6.01
N GLY A 138 -92.52 -68.75 -6.95
CA GLY A 138 -92.09 -67.52 -7.64
C GLY A 138 -91.22 -66.58 -6.80
N TRP A 139 -90.68 -66.99 -5.64
CA TRP A 139 -89.79 -66.14 -4.82
C TRP A 139 -88.70 -65.45 -5.64
N GLN A 140 -88.10 -66.14 -6.61
CA GLN A 140 -87.04 -65.57 -7.44
C GLN A 140 -87.49 -64.40 -8.33
N THR A 141 -88.72 -64.44 -8.85
CA THR A 141 -89.28 -63.41 -9.74
C THR A 141 -89.97 -62.25 -9.00
N MET A 142 -90.34 -62.40 -7.72
CA MET A 142 -90.93 -61.32 -6.89
C MET A 142 -90.04 -60.07 -6.78
N LYS A 143 -90.65 -58.88 -6.61
CA LYS A 143 -89.90 -57.63 -6.36
C LYS A 143 -89.38 -57.60 -4.93
N ALA A 144 -88.38 -56.75 -4.67
CA ALA A 144 -87.83 -56.57 -3.32
C ALA A 144 -88.89 -56.11 -2.30
N TYR A 145 -89.82 -55.26 -2.74
CA TYR A 145 -90.97 -54.83 -1.95
C TYR A 145 -91.86 -56.02 -1.52
N ASP A 146 -92.25 -56.89 -2.47
CA ASP A 146 -93.13 -58.04 -2.19
C ASP A 146 -92.44 -59.06 -1.27
N ARG A 147 -91.15 -59.35 -1.53
CA ARG A 147 -90.34 -60.19 -0.63
C ARG A 147 -90.22 -59.61 0.78
N THR A 148 -90.09 -58.28 0.88
CA THR A 148 -90.02 -57.60 2.18
C THR A 148 -91.33 -57.72 2.95
N LEU A 149 -92.49 -57.61 2.28
CA LEU A 149 -93.79 -57.82 2.92
C LEU A 149 -93.91 -59.24 3.49
N LEU A 150 -93.59 -60.27 2.70
CA LEU A 150 -93.60 -61.67 3.15
C LEU A 150 -92.61 -61.92 4.28
N CYS A 151 -91.40 -61.35 4.19
CA CYS A 151 -90.38 -61.46 5.24
C CYS A 151 -90.86 -60.81 6.56
N CYS A 152 -91.45 -59.61 6.51
CA CYS A 152 -92.05 -58.98 7.69
C CYS A 152 -93.22 -59.80 8.25
N GLU A 153 -93.99 -60.46 7.39
CA GLU A 153 -95.09 -61.33 7.79
C GLU A 153 -94.62 -62.56 8.56
N GLU A 154 -93.65 -63.29 8.02
CA GLU A 154 -93.12 -64.49 8.67
C GLU A 154 -92.33 -64.18 9.94
N LEU A 155 -91.56 -63.08 9.98
CA LEU A 155 -90.92 -62.59 11.21
C LEU A 155 -91.95 -62.27 12.30
N SER A 156 -93.06 -61.59 11.94
CA SER A 156 -94.10 -61.24 12.90
C SER A 156 -94.87 -62.47 13.41
N LYS A 157 -95.10 -63.48 12.55
CA LYS A 157 -95.71 -64.77 12.95
C LYS A 157 -94.83 -65.54 13.94
N ALA A 158 -93.50 -65.42 13.81
CA ALA A 158 -92.53 -66.00 14.75
C ALA A 158 -92.32 -65.15 16.02
N GLY A 159 -93.01 -64.01 16.16
CA GLY A 159 -92.82 -63.09 17.30
C GLY A 159 -91.50 -62.30 17.26
N ILE A 160 -90.79 -62.31 16.12
CA ILE A 160 -89.49 -61.65 15.94
C ILE A 160 -89.71 -60.20 15.51
N ALA A 161 -89.06 -59.25 16.20
CA ALA A 161 -89.10 -57.84 15.85
C ALA A 161 -88.53 -57.59 14.44
N ILE A 162 -89.23 -56.81 13.61
CA ILE A 162 -88.80 -56.51 12.22
C ILE A 162 -87.50 -55.69 12.26
N PRO A 163 -86.35 -56.25 11.81
CA PRO A 163 -85.04 -55.66 12.04
C PRO A 163 -84.72 -54.51 11.07
N SER A 164 -83.49 -54.00 11.11
CA SER A 164 -82.99 -52.93 10.23
C SER A 164 -83.14 -53.29 8.74
N TRP A 165 -83.11 -52.28 7.87
CA TRP A 165 -83.28 -52.52 6.43
C TRP A 165 -82.11 -53.32 5.82
N THR A 166 -80.92 -53.24 6.42
CA THR A 166 -79.74 -54.04 6.03
C THR A 166 -79.95 -55.50 6.36
N SER A 167 -80.40 -55.85 7.58
CA SER A 167 -80.68 -57.25 7.95
C SER A 167 -81.80 -57.85 7.10
N VAL A 168 -82.87 -57.08 6.83
CA VAL A 168 -83.94 -57.51 5.91
C VAL A 168 -83.41 -57.72 4.48
N ARG A 169 -82.53 -56.84 3.99
CA ARG A 169 -81.89 -57.01 2.67
C ARG A 169 -81.08 -58.30 2.59
N THR A 170 -80.38 -58.68 3.66
CA THR A 170 -79.66 -59.96 3.75
C THR A 170 -80.62 -61.14 3.67
N MET A 171 -81.71 -61.14 4.45
CA MET A 171 -82.72 -62.22 4.44
C MET A 171 -83.43 -62.39 3.08
N ILE A 172 -83.74 -61.30 2.38
CA ILE A 172 -84.46 -61.38 1.08
C ILE A 172 -83.54 -61.37 -0.15
N GLY A 173 -82.23 -61.23 0.04
CA GLY A 173 -81.19 -61.25 -1.00
C GLY A 173 -81.15 -60.08 -1.99
N LYS A 174 -82.13 -59.14 -2.00
CA LYS A 174 -82.16 -58.01 -2.95
C LYS A 174 -83.03 -56.83 -2.49
N GLY A 175 -82.74 -55.63 -2.99
CA GLY A 175 -83.56 -54.43 -2.78
C GLY A 175 -82.76 -53.18 -2.44
N SER A 176 -83.36 -52.01 -2.69
CA SER A 176 -82.83 -50.74 -2.19
C SER A 176 -83.31 -50.46 -0.76
N ALA A 177 -82.62 -49.59 -0.03
CA ALA A 177 -83.08 -49.12 1.28
C ALA A 177 -84.48 -48.46 1.20
N HIS A 178 -84.81 -47.83 0.06
CA HIS A 178 -86.12 -47.21 -0.18
C HIS A 178 -87.24 -48.26 -0.31
N ASP A 179 -87.06 -49.27 -1.16
CA ASP A 179 -88.07 -50.33 -1.38
C ASP A 179 -88.37 -51.10 -0.08
N ILE A 180 -87.32 -51.44 0.66
CA ILE A 180 -87.39 -52.22 1.89
C ILE A 180 -88.06 -51.41 3.00
N ASN A 181 -87.66 -50.15 3.22
CA ASN A 181 -88.29 -49.32 4.25
C ASN A 181 -89.73 -48.95 3.91
N ARG A 182 -90.06 -48.76 2.63
CA ARG A 182 -91.45 -48.60 2.18
C ARG A 182 -92.29 -49.84 2.50
N ALA A 183 -91.84 -51.03 2.10
CA ALA A 183 -92.55 -52.27 2.41
C ALA A 183 -92.71 -52.50 3.92
N LYS A 184 -91.67 -52.25 4.72
CA LYS A 184 -91.73 -52.31 6.20
C LYS A 184 -92.78 -51.34 6.77
N LYS A 185 -92.86 -50.12 6.25
CA LYS A 185 -93.88 -49.13 6.64
C LYS A 185 -95.29 -49.63 6.29
N ASP A 186 -95.50 -49.99 5.03
CA ASP A 186 -96.80 -50.41 4.49
C ASP A 186 -97.28 -51.71 5.18
N TYR A 187 -96.36 -52.60 5.60
CA TYR A 187 -96.66 -53.76 6.45
C TYR A 187 -97.09 -53.38 7.86
N ARG A 188 -96.32 -52.51 8.56
CA ARG A 188 -96.64 -52.04 9.92
C ARG A 188 -97.98 -51.31 9.96
N GLU A 189 -98.32 -50.56 8.93
CA GLU A 189 -99.62 -49.89 8.79
C GLU A 189 -100.77 -50.89 8.63
N LYS A 190 -100.62 -51.91 7.77
CA LYS A 190 -101.58 -53.01 7.66
C LYS A 190 -101.78 -53.77 8.98
N GLN A 191 -100.70 -54.06 9.70
CA GLN A 191 -100.78 -54.69 11.03
C GLN A 191 -101.49 -53.80 12.03
N GLY A 192 -101.15 -52.50 12.10
CA GLY A 192 -101.85 -51.55 12.97
C GLY A 192 -103.35 -51.46 12.67
N LEU A 193 -103.75 -51.50 11.39
CA LEU A 193 -105.16 -51.56 10.98
C LEU A 193 -105.85 -52.90 11.33
N MET A 194 -105.11 -54.01 11.35
CA MET A 194 -105.63 -55.32 11.77
C MET A 194 -105.81 -55.38 13.29
N LEU A 195 -104.82 -54.93 14.07
CA LEU A 195 -104.89 -54.91 15.54
C LEU A 195 -106.02 -54.00 16.04
N ARG A 196 -106.22 -52.81 15.45
CA ARG A 196 -107.38 -51.94 15.72
C ARG A 196 -108.75 -52.56 15.39
N LYS A 197 -108.77 -53.66 14.63
CA LYS A 197 -110.00 -54.43 14.33
C LYS A 197 -110.17 -55.65 15.23
N MET A 198 -109.17 -56.05 16.01
CA MET A 198 -109.27 -57.20 16.90
C MET A 198 -110.24 -56.96 18.05
N ASP A 199 -110.51 -55.71 18.42
CA ASP A 199 -111.57 -55.33 19.37
C ASP A 199 -112.95 -55.91 18.98
N PHE A 200 -113.21 -56.09 17.68
CA PHE A 200 -114.47 -56.68 17.16
C PHE A 200 -114.52 -58.21 17.20
N LEU A 201 -113.38 -58.92 17.30
CA LEU A 201 -113.36 -60.40 17.35
C LEU A 201 -114.03 -60.94 18.63
N SER A 202 -114.03 -60.14 19.70
CA SER A 202 -114.71 -60.41 20.97
C SER A 202 -116.20 -60.74 20.81
N GLN A 203 -116.86 -60.21 19.78
CA GLN A 203 -118.30 -60.36 19.54
C GLN A 203 -118.70 -61.72 18.93
N SER A 204 -117.74 -62.41 18.29
CA SER A 204 -117.97 -63.69 17.60
C SER A 204 -117.60 -64.94 18.42
N LEU A 205 -117.13 -64.75 19.65
CA LEU A 205 -116.59 -65.82 20.50
C LEU A 205 -117.53 -66.14 21.67
N PRO A 206 -117.54 -67.39 22.19
CA PRO A 206 -118.26 -67.73 23.41
C PRO A 206 -117.86 -66.80 24.57
N PRO A 207 -118.81 -66.30 25.41
CA PRO A 207 -118.54 -65.23 26.39
C PRO A 207 -117.37 -65.50 27.35
N GLN A 208 -117.14 -66.77 27.72
CA GLN A 208 -116.03 -67.21 28.56
C GLN A 208 -114.67 -67.03 27.86
N LEU A 209 -114.59 -67.36 26.56
CA LEU A 209 -113.38 -67.19 25.75
C LEU A 209 -113.16 -65.71 25.38
N ALA A 210 -114.23 -64.98 25.08
CA ALA A 210 -114.17 -63.54 24.81
C ALA A 210 -113.57 -62.78 26.02
N THR A 211 -114.06 -63.04 27.23
CA THR A 211 -113.54 -62.44 28.47
C THR A 211 -112.06 -62.76 28.69
N MET A 212 -111.65 -64.02 28.51
CA MET A 212 -110.25 -64.44 28.69
C MET A 212 -109.32 -63.79 27.65
N LEU A 213 -109.74 -63.73 26.38
CA LEU A 213 -108.93 -63.11 25.32
C LEU A 213 -108.85 -61.60 25.46
N SER A 214 -109.92 -60.93 25.92
CA SER A 214 -109.91 -59.51 26.23
C SER A 214 -108.93 -59.17 27.35
N SER A 215 -108.86 -59.96 28.43
CA SER A 215 -107.90 -59.69 29.52
C SER A 215 -106.45 -59.95 29.10
N ILE A 216 -106.18 -60.98 28.28
CA ILE A 216 -104.86 -61.23 27.69
C ILE A 216 -104.45 -60.08 26.74
N TRP A 217 -105.39 -59.58 25.94
CA TRP A 217 -105.16 -58.45 25.02
C TRP A 217 -104.88 -57.15 25.78
N GLU A 218 -105.68 -56.82 26.80
CA GLU A 218 -105.47 -55.66 27.66
C GLU A 218 -104.11 -55.71 28.36
N PHE A 219 -103.74 -56.87 28.94
CA PHE A 219 -102.42 -57.08 29.53
C PHE A 219 -101.29 -56.89 28.52
N ALA A 220 -101.42 -57.44 27.31
CA ALA A 220 -100.43 -57.27 26.24
C ALA A 220 -100.32 -55.79 25.79
N CYS A 221 -101.42 -55.05 25.73
CA CYS A 221 -101.41 -53.62 25.44
C CYS A 221 -100.72 -52.79 26.55
N VAL A 222 -100.95 -53.12 27.81
CA VAL A 222 -100.27 -52.47 28.96
C VAL A 222 -98.77 -52.74 28.92
N GLU A 223 -98.36 -54.01 28.77
CA GLU A 223 -96.96 -54.41 28.68
C GLU A 223 -96.24 -53.74 27.49
N ALA A 224 -96.87 -53.74 26.31
CA ALA A 224 -96.31 -53.09 25.12
C ALA A 224 -96.17 -51.57 25.29
N LYS A 225 -97.14 -50.93 25.97
CA LYS A 225 -97.08 -49.49 26.27
C LYS A 225 -95.95 -49.17 27.26
N ASN A 226 -95.76 -49.99 28.29
CA ASN A 226 -94.70 -49.82 29.28
C ASN A 226 -93.33 -49.94 28.61
N ARG A 227 -93.06 -51.03 27.88
CA ARG A 227 -91.80 -51.21 27.15
C ARG A 227 -91.52 -50.09 26.15
N PHE A 228 -92.54 -49.65 25.39
CA PHE A 228 -92.38 -48.53 24.47
C PHE A 228 -92.02 -47.22 25.21
N SER A 229 -92.55 -46.99 26.42
CA SER A 229 -92.18 -45.82 27.21
C SER A 229 -90.75 -45.90 27.78
N GLU A 230 -90.27 -47.10 28.11
CA GLU A 230 -88.89 -47.36 28.52
C GLU A 230 -87.92 -47.15 27.35
N ASP A 231 -88.20 -47.75 26.19
CA ASP A 231 -87.43 -47.58 24.94
C ASP A 231 -87.32 -46.10 24.54
N VAL A 232 -88.43 -45.36 24.57
CA VAL A 232 -88.45 -43.91 24.25
C VAL A 232 -87.63 -43.10 25.26
N SER A 233 -87.67 -43.45 26.55
CA SER A 233 -86.84 -42.81 27.58
C SER A 233 -85.35 -43.06 27.34
N GLU A 234 -84.97 -44.29 26.98
CA GLU A 234 -83.59 -44.62 26.62
C GLU A 234 -83.13 -43.90 25.36
N TRP A 235 -83.96 -43.85 24.30
CA TRP A 235 -83.62 -43.16 23.05
C TRP A 235 -83.48 -41.66 23.24
N ASN A 236 -84.35 -41.02 24.03
CA ASN A 236 -84.22 -39.61 24.37
C ASN A 236 -82.91 -39.35 25.13
N SER A 237 -82.60 -40.16 26.15
CA SER A 237 -81.36 -40.04 26.93
C SER A 237 -80.10 -40.18 26.05
N ARG A 238 -80.11 -41.12 25.10
CA ARG A 238 -79.02 -41.30 24.12
C ARG A 238 -78.95 -40.16 23.12
N LEU A 239 -80.09 -39.59 22.72
CA LEU A 239 -80.15 -38.45 21.79
C LEU A 239 -79.59 -37.18 22.44
N GLU A 240 -79.90 -36.93 23.70
CA GLU A 240 -79.29 -35.86 24.52
C GLU A 240 -77.78 -36.05 24.67
N GLU A 241 -77.30 -37.26 24.99
CA GLU A 241 -75.87 -37.57 25.10
C GLU A 241 -75.13 -37.36 23.76
N MET A 242 -75.75 -37.73 22.64
CA MET A 242 -75.17 -37.51 21.30
C MET A 242 -75.19 -36.04 20.90
N GLN A 243 -76.25 -35.29 21.21
CA GLN A 243 -76.31 -33.85 20.95
C GLN A 243 -75.21 -33.12 21.73
N TYR A 244 -75.04 -33.41 23.02
CA TYR A 244 -73.96 -32.86 23.83
C TYR A 244 -72.56 -33.14 23.25
N LYS A 245 -72.33 -34.34 22.70
CA LYS A 245 -71.07 -34.69 22.01
C LYS A 245 -70.88 -33.91 20.72
N VAL A 246 -71.94 -33.63 19.96
CA VAL A 246 -71.90 -32.79 18.76
C VAL A 246 -71.58 -31.35 19.12
N ASP A 247 -72.25 -30.79 20.13
CA ASP A 247 -72.03 -29.42 20.59
C ASP A 247 -70.57 -29.24 21.07
N LEU A 248 -70.08 -30.14 21.92
CA LEU A 248 -68.68 -30.15 22.38
C LEU A 248 -67.65 -30.26 21.23
N ALA A 249 -67.93 -31.08 20.22
CA ALA A 249 -67.06 -31.19 19.05
C ALA A 249 -67.09 -29.92 18.18
N THR A 250 -68.22 -29.20 18.17
CA THR A 250 -68.40 -27.94 17.44
C THR A 250 -67.63 -26.81 18.12
N ASP A 251 -67.68 -26.71 19.46
CA ASP A 251 -66.87 -25.78 20.25
C ASP A 251 -65.37 -26.01 20.04
N GLN A 252 -64.92 -27.28 20.07
CA GLN A 252 -63.53 -27.65 19.82
C GLN A 252 -63.07 -27.24 18.41
N LEU A 253 -63.94 -27.42 17.40
CA LEU A 253 -63.68 -26.98 16.04
C LEU A 253 -63.54 -25.46 15.95
N GLU A 254 -64.40 -24.69 16.64
CA GLU A 254 -64.32 -23.22 16.62
C GLU A 254 -63.03 -22.72 17.28
N VAL A 255 -62.63 -23.30 18.42
CA VAL A 255 -61.35 -22.99 19.08
C VAL A 255 -60.16 -23.29 18.16
N ALA A 256 -60.18 -24.43 17.45
CA ALA A 256 -59.13 -24.78 16.49
C ALA A 256 -59.08 -23.82 15.29
N ILE A 257 -60.23 -23.33 14.80
CA ILE A 257 -60.31 -22.31 13.75
C ILE A 257 -59.69 -20.98 14.23
N ARG A 258 -60.05 -20.50 15.42
CA ARG A 258 -59.47 -19.27 16.00
C ARG A 258 -57.96 -19.37 16.20
N GLN A 259 -57.45 -20.54 16.60
CA GLN A 259 -56.01 -20.80 16.72
C GLN A 259 -55.30 -20.80 15.37
N ARG A 260 -55.90 -21.43 14.33
CA ARG A 260 -55.39 -21.41 12.95
C ARG A 260 -55.27 -19.97 12.44
N ASP A 261 -56.31 -19.17 12.64
CA ASP A 261 -56.36 -17.81 12.08
C ASP A 261 -55.34 -16.89 12.78
N SER A 262 -55.21 -16.97 14.11
CA SER A 262 -54.13 -16.28 14.83
C SER A 262 -52.72 -16.71 14.39
N ALA A 263 -52.53 -17.97 14.01
CA ALA A 263 -51.26 -18.45 13.46
C ALA A 263 -50.99 -17.93 12.04
N LEU A 264 -52.03 -17.83 11.18
CA LEU A 264 -51.94 -17.25 9.85
C LEU A 264 -51.61 -15.75 9.90
N ASP A 265 -52.21 -14.99 10.81
CA ASP A 265 -51.92 -13.56 10.99
C ASP A 265 -50.45 -13.33 11.41
N LYS A 266 -49.94 -14.15 12.33
CA LYS A 266 -48.52 -14.13 12.73
C LYS A 266 -47.60 -14.45 11.56
N LEU A 267 -47.91 -15.50 10.80
CA LEU A 267 -47.14 -15.90 9.61
C LEU A 267 -47.10 -14.78 8.57
N GLN A 268 -48.23 -14.10 8.31
CA GLN A 268 -48.27 -12.94 7.40
C GLN A 268 -47.47 -11.74 7.94
N GLY A 269 -47.46 -11.52 9.25
CA GLY A 269 -46.61 -10.52 9.91
C GLY A 269 -45.12 -10.81 9.72
N GLU A 270 -44.69 -12.05 9.98
CA GLU A 270 -43.32 -12.50 9.77
C GLU A 270 -42.89 -12.43 8.30
N GLN A 271 -43.77 -12.80 7.35
CA GLN A 271 -43.50 -12.68 5.92
C GLN A 271 -43.26 -11.22 5.49
N LYS A 272 -44.04 -10.26 6.00
CA LYS A 272 -43.84 -8.83 5.75
C LYS A 272 -42.52 -8.33 6.36
N LEU A 273 -42.20 -8.75 7.58
CA LEU A 273 -40.92 -8.45 8.23
C LEU A 273 -39.73 -8.99 7.45
N ASN A 274 -39.80 -10.24 6.99
CA ASN A 274 -38.74 -10.85 6.20
C ASN A 274 -38.55 -10.14 4.85
N GLY A 275 -39.62 -9.79 4.14
CA GLY A 275 -39.53 -8.99 2.91
C GLY A 275 -38.91 -7.60 3.12
N ASN A 276 -39.22 -6.94 4.25
CA ASN A 276 -38.58 -5.67 4.62
C ASN A 276 -37.08 -5.84 4.90
N LEU A 277 -36.68 -6.91 5.61
CA LEU A 277 -35.27 -7.22 5.88
C LEU A 277 -34.51 -7.58 4.61
N GLU A 278 -35.11 -8.35 3.70
CA GLU A 278 -34.53 -8.66 2.37
C GLU A 278 -34.31 -7.39 1.55
N SER A 279 -35.24 -6.43 1.59
CA SER A 279 -35.08 -5.10 0.96
C SER A 279 -33.92 -4.32 1.58
N GLN A 280 -33.82 -4.27 2.91
CA GLN A 280 -32.70 -3.59 3.61
C GLN A 280 -31.34 -4.23 3.31
N ILE A 281 -31.28 -5.57 3.25
CA ILE A 281 -30.06 -6.31 2.88
C ILE A 281 -29.66 -5.98 1.44
N SER A 282 -30.63 -5.88 0.51
CA SER A 282 -30.38 -5.48 -0.88
C SER A 282 -29.81 -4.06 -0.98
N GLU A 283 -30.39 -3.11 -0.25
CA GLU A 283 -29.95 -1.70 -0.20
C GLU A 283 -28.55 -1.55 0.42
N LEU A 284 -28.28 -2.25 1.53
CA LEU A 284 -26.95 -2.29 2.16
C LEU A 284 -25.91 -2.91 1.23
N LYS A 285 -26.26 -3.98 0.50
CA LYS A 285 -25.38 -4.62 -0.47
C LYS A 285 -25.07 -3.70 -1.66
N ALA A 286 -26.06 -2.96 -2.16
CA ALA A 286 -25.87 -1.96 -3.21
C ALA A 286 -24.98 -0.81 -2.74
N THR A 287 -25.18 -0.33 -1.51
CA THR A 287 -24.36 0.70 -0.87
C THR A 287 -22.90 0.24 -0.74
N LEU A 288 -22.67 -0.95 -0.16
CA LEU A 288 -21.34 -1.55 0.00
C LEU A 288 -20.63 -1.73 -1.34
N GLN A 289 -21.34 -2.20 -2.38
CA GLN A 289 -20.77 -2.33 -3.73
C GLN A 289 -20.43 -0.96 -4.34
N GLY A 290 -21.22 0.08 -4.04
CA GLY A 290 -20.92 1.46 -4.42
C GLY A 290 -19.68 2.02 -3.71
N GLU A 291 -19.52 1.76 -2.41
CA GLU A 291 -18.33 2.14 -1.64
C GLU A 291 -17.08 1.39 -2.10
N GLN A 292 -17.19 0.09 -2.38
CA GLN A 292 -16.09 -0.71 -2.93
C GLN A 292 -15.60 -0.15 -4.27
N LYS A 293 -16.52 0.18 -5.20
CA LYS A 293 -16.13 0.82 -6.47
C LYS A 293 -15.44 2.17 -6.27
N ARG A 294 -15.86 2.96 -5.28
CA ARG A 294 -15.22 4.24 -4.93
C ARG A 294 -13.83 4.04 -4.32
N SER A 295 -13.62 3.02 -3.48
CA SER A 295 -12.31 2.73 -2.89
C SER A 295 -11.35 2.15 -3.92
N GLU A 296 -11.82 1.26 -4.81
CA GLU A 296 -11.06 0.76 -5.97
C GLU A 296 -10.60 1.90 -6.88
N ALA A 297 -11.50 2.80 -7.29
CA ALA A 297 -11.15 3.97 -8.10
C ALA A 297 -10.15 4.91 -7.39
N ARG A 298 -10.26 5.08 -6.06
CA ARG A 298 -9.31 5.87 -5.26
C ARG A 298 -7.93 5.20 -5.17
N ILE A 299 -7.87 3.87 -5.11
CA ILE A 299 -6.61 3.12 -5.13
C ILE A 299 -5.92 3.27 -6.50
N GLU A 300 -6.68 3.16 -7.60
CA GLU A 300 -6.15 3.38 -8.96
C GLU A 300 -5.60 4.81 -9.14
N GLU A 301 -6.30 5.82 -8.63
CA GLU A 301 -5.84 7.21 -8.66
C GLU A 301 -4.56 7.41 -7.83
N LEU A 302 -4.50 6.84 -6.61
CA LEU A 302 -3.28 6.89 -5.79
C LEU A 302 -2.10 6.15 -6.43
N GLN A 303 -2.35 5.08 -7.19
CA GLN A 303 -1.31 4.38 -7.96
C GLN A 303 -0.78 5.24 -9.12
N LYS A 304 -1.67 5.99 -9.82
CA LYS A 304 -1.26 6.96 -10.85
C LYS A 304 -0.42 8.08 -10.25
N GLN A 305 -0.86 8.67 -9.13
CA GLN A 305 -0.12 9.71 -8.40
C GLN A 305 1.24 9.21 -7.91
N LEU A 306 1.33 7.96 -7.43
CA LEU A 306 2.60 7.36 -7.05
C LEU A 306 3.53 7.18 -8.27
N SER A 307 3.00 6.73 -9.41
CA SER A 307 3.79 6.54 -10.63
C SER A 307 4.34 7.85 -11.20
N THR A 308 3.56 8.95 -11.15
CA THR A 308 4.03 10.28 -11.56
C THR A 308 5.09 10.82 -10.60
N VAL A 309 4.91 10.69 -9.28
CA VAL A 309 5.92 11.11 -8.29
C VAL A 309 7.23 10.31 -8.41
N LEU A 310 7.15 9.02 -8.76
CA LEU A 310 8.35 8.21 -9.02
C LEU A 310 9.07 8.64 -10.31
N LEU A 311 8.33 9.01 -11.37
CA LEU A 311 8.91 9.56 -12.59
C LEU A 311 9.55 10.93 -12.33
N ASP A 312 8.87 11.82 -11.63
CA ASP A 312 9.40 13.14 -11.24
C ASP A 312 10.65 13.02 -10.36
N ARG A 313 10.68 12.05 -9.44
CA ARG A 313 11.86 11.75 -8.63
C ARG A 313 13.06 11.34 -9.49
N GLU A 314 12.86 10.50 -10.50
CA GLU A 314 13.96 10.09 -11.39
C GLU A 314 14.40 11.26 -12.28
N ASN A 315 13.45 12.06 -12.81
CA ASN A 315 13.76 13.29 -13.56
C ASN A 315 14.59 14.29 -12.72
N ILE A 316 14.20 14.52 -11.46
CA ILE A 316 14.94 15.39 -10.52
C ILE A 316 16.32 14.82 -10.21
N LYS A 317 16.45 13.50 -10.07
CA LYS A 317 17.74 12.83 -9.85
C LYS A 317 18.65 13.01 -11.06
N THR A 318 18.17 12.77 -12.28
CA THR A 318 18.94 13.02 -13.51
C THR A 318 19.37 14.48 -13.62
N ALA A 319 18.46 15.44 -13.39
CA ALA A 319 18.80 16.86 -13.40
C ALA A 319 19.80 17.27 -12.29
N TYR A 320 19.78 16.58 -11.14
CA TYR A 320 20.76 16.77 -10.07
C TYR A 320 22.14 16.21 -10.47
N ASP A 321 22.18 15.02 -11.07
CA ASP A 321 23.42 14.41 -11.56
C ASP A 321 24.05 15.25 -12.69
N GLU A 322 23.25 15.74 -13.65
CA GLU A 322 23.69 16.70 -14.69
C GLU A 322 24.22 18.02 -14.10
N LEU A 323 23.52 18.59 -13.11
CA LEU A 323 23.96 19.81 -12.43
C LEU A 323 25.27 19.58 -11.66
N LYS A 324 25.42 18.41 -11.03
CA LYS A 324 26.62 17.99 -10.32
C LYS A 324 27.80 17.89 -11.28
N GLU A 325 27.68 17.13 -12.38
CA GLU A 325 28.72 17.04 -13.41
C GLU A 325 29.07 18.42 -13.99
N SER A 326 28.06 19.26 -14.28
CA SER A 326 28.29 20.65 -14.73
C SER A 326 29.04 21.49 -13.71
N SER A 327 28.81 21.27 -12.41
CA SER A 327 29.49 21.97 -11.32
C SER A 327 30.94 21.48 -11.14
N GLU A 328 31.18 20.17 -11.21
CA GLU A 328 32.51 19.56 -11.14
C GLU A 328 33.37 20.04 -12.33
N LEU A 329 32.83 20.02 -13.56
CA LEU A 329 33.51 20.56 -14.75
C LEU A 329 33.83 22.07 -14.65
N LYS A 330 32.98 22.86 -13.96
CA LYS A 330 33.24 24.28 -13.69
C LYS A 330 34.31 24.47 -12.62
N ILE A 331 34.31 23.64 -11.57
CA ILE A 331 35.37 23.63 -10.55
C ILE A 331 36.70 23.27 -11.21
N ASP A 332 36.78 22.17 -11.97
CA ASP A 332 37.98 21.77 -12.71
C ASP A 332 38.49 22.86 -13.66
N LYS A 333 37.59 23.66 -14.26
CA LYS A 333 37.96 24.78 -15.12
C LYS A 333 38.52 25.95 -14.31
N LEU A 334 37.87 26.30 -13.20
CA LEU A 334 38.33 27.36 -12.29
C LEU A 334 39.66 26.98 -11.61
N GLU A 335 39.85 25.72 -11.20
CA GLU A 335 41.12 25.24 -10.65
C GLU A 335 42.25 25.32 -11.68
N ARG A 336 42.00 24.95 -12.94
CA ARG A 336 42.98 25.15 -14.04
C ARG A 336 43.27 26.63 -14.30
N GLU A 337 42.27 27.49 -14.27
CA GLU A 337 42.45 28.95 -14.40
C GLU A 337 43.25 29.54 -13.23
N VAL A 338 42.97 29.11 -11.99
CA VAL A 338 43.74 29.49 -10.79
C VAL A 338 45.17 28.98 -10.85
N LEU A 339 45.41 27.74 -11.29
CA LEU A 339 46.76 27.20 -11.50
C LEU A 339 47.51 27.95 -12.61
N SER A 340 46.83 28.37 -13.69
CA SER A 340 47.41 29.23 -14.72
C SER A 340 47.80 30.59 -14.13
N MET A 341 46.88 31.27 -13.45
CA MET A 341 47.14 32.56 -12.82
C MET A 341 48.26 32.49 -11.77
N ALA A 342 48.36 31.39 -11.00
CA ALA A 342 49.44 31.18 -10.05
C ALA A 342 50.80 30.98 -10.74
N ASN A 343 50.84 30.28 -11.88
CA ASN A 343 52.05 30.14 -12.70
C ASN A 343 52.44 31.46 -13.37
N ASP A 344 51.47 32.23 -13.89
CA ASP A 344 51.69 33.55 -14.48
C ASP A 344 52.19 34.54 -13.42
N ALA A 345 51.60 34.55 -12.22
CA ALA A 345 52.05 35.36 -11.09
C ALA A 345 53.47 34.95 -10.65
N LYS A 346 53.79 33.65 -10.60
CA LYS A 346 55.15 33.16 -10.32
C LYS A 346 56.14 33.58 -11.42
N GLN A 347 55.73 33.55 -12.68
CA GLN A 347 56.57 34.01 -13.79
C GLN A 347 56.77 35.54 -13.73
N GLN A 348 55.74 36.32 -13.38
CA GLN A 348 55.87 37.76 -13.13
C GLN A 348 56.79 38.04 -11.94
N GLN A 349 56.70 37.28 -10.85
CA GLN A 349 57.59 37.42 -9.70
C GLN A 349 59.05 37.09 -10.06
N GLN A 350 59.29 36.07 -10.88
CA GLN A 350 60.62 35.76 -11.43
C GLN A 350 61.12 36.88 -12.36
N ARG A 351 60.26 37.46 -13.21
CA ARG A 351 60.61 38.63 -14.02
C ARG A 351 60.97 39.81 -13.12
N HIS A 352 60.17 40.08 -12.08
CA HIS A 352 60.42 41.17 -11.13
C HIS A 352 61.77 41.00 -10.42
N SER A 353 62.11 39.79 -9.93
CA SER A 353 63.41 39.58 -9.29
C SER A 353 64.60 39.65 -10.26
N THR A 354 64.43 39.24 -11.52
CA THR A 354 65.46 39.53 -12.55
C THR A 354 65.59 41.03 -12.86
N LEU A 355 64.49 41.78 -12.79
CA LEU A 355 64.47 43.23 -13.02
C LEU A 355 65.07 44.00 -11.84
N GLU A 356 64.81 43.57 -10.59
CA GLU A 356 65.46 44.08 -9.38
C GLU A 356 66.97 43.80 -9.39
N SER A 357 67.40 42.60 -9.83
CA SER A 357 68.80 42.26 -10.01
C SER A 357 69.48 43.15 -11.07
N ALA A 358 68.82 43.37 -12.21
CA ALA A 358 69.31 44.28 -13.25
C ALA A 358 69.32 45.75 -12.78
N TYR A 359 68.35 46.17 -11.98
CA TYR A 359 68.29 47.51 -11.39
C TYR A 359 69.42 47.72 -10.37
N ALA A 360 69.69 46.73 -9.52
CA ALA A 360 70.83 46.73 -8.60
C ALA A 360 72.18 46.77 -9.34
N HIS A 361 72.30 46.05 -10.46
CA HIS A 361 73.49 46.12 -11.33
C HIS A 361 73.68 47.52 -11.92
N LEU A 362 72.63 48.10 -12.51
CA LEU A 362 72.65 49.47 -13.05
C LEU A 362 72.95 50.50 -11.96
N GLN A 363 72.44 50.30 -10.74
CA GLN A 363 72.72 51.18 -9.60
C GLN A 363 74.18 51.06 -9.14
N ALA A 364 74.78 49.87 -9.21
CA ALA A 364 76.20 49.65 -8.96
C ALA A 364 77.10 50.26 -10.05
N GLU A 365 76.74 50.13 -11.32
CA GLU A 365 77.44 50.79 -12.44
C GLU A 365 77.35 52.32 -12.34
N LEU A 366 76.20 52.86 -11.93
CA LEU A 366 75.99 54.29 -11.73
C LEU A 366 76.76 54.82 -10.50
N ALA A 367 76.96 53.98 -9.48
CA ALA A 367 77.87 54.28 -8.37
C ALA A 367 79.34 54.29 -8.83
N ALA A 368 79.79 53.25 -9.55
CA ALA A 368 81.14 53.17 -10.09
C ALA A 368 81.47 54.36 -11.03
N CYS A 369 80.54 54.73 -11.92
CA CYS A 369 80.71 55.87 -12.81
C CYS A 369 80.73 57.22 -12.05
N ASN A 370 80.06 57.32 -10.88
CA ASN A 370 80.20 58.48 -9.99
C ASN A 370 81.53 58.50 -9.23
N ASP A 371 82.08 57.35 -8.86
CA ASP A 371 83.42 57.25 -8.27
C ASP A 371 84.50 57.62 -9.29
N ASP A 372 84.41 57.11 -10.53
CA ASP A 372 85.26 57.51 -11.66
C ASP A 372 85.18 59.02 -11.91
N ARG A 373 83.96 59.58 -11.96
CA ARG A 373 83.75 61.04 -12.08
C ARG A 373 84.41 61.79 -10.92
N SER A 374 84.31 61.28 -9.70
CA SER A 374 84.92 61.86 -8.49
C SER A 374 86.44 61.69 -8.46
N GLN A 375 87.00 60.71 -9.15
CA GLN A 375 88.43 60.49 -9.32
C GLN A 375 89.00 61.42 -10.41
N ILE A 376 88.29 61.57 -11.53
CA ILE A 376 88.61 62.55 -12.59
C ILE A 376 88.52 63.98 -12.05
N GLN A 377 87.52 64.29 -11.21
CA GLN A 377 87.41 65.62 -10.61
C GLN A 377 88.50 65.91 -9.57
N ARG A 378 89.08 64.87 -8.94
CA ARG A 378 90.29 64.98 -8.11
C ARG A 378 91.54 65.19 -8.94
N SER A 379 91.77 64.40 -9.99
CA SER A 379 92.94 64.57 -10.87
C SER A 379 92.90 65.90 -11.63
N LEU A 380 91.71 66.41 -11.98
CA LEU A 380 91.54 67.74 -12.53
C LEU A 380 92.00 68.80 -11.53
N LYS A 381 91.49 68.78 -10.28
CA LYS A 381 91.92 69.70 -9.23
C LYS A 381 93.42 69.64 -8.93
N ASP A 382 94.02 68.45 -8.92
CA ASP A 382 95.46 68.32 -8.72
C ASP A 382 96.26 68.87 -9.92
N SER A 383 95.74 68.75 -11.14
CA SER A 383 96.33 69.36 -12.33
C SER A 383 96.16 70.89 -12.39
N GLU A 384 95.01 71.42 -11.92
CA GLU A 384 94.76 72.85 -11.74
C GLU A 384 95.69 73.43 -10.68
N ARG A 385 95.90 72.71 -9.57
CA ARG A 385 96.86 73.08 -8.53
C ARG A 385 98.29 73.10 -9.06
N ARG A 386 98.69 72.09 -9.83
CA ARG A 386 100.01 72.05 -10.50
C ARG A 386 100.19 73.17 -11.51
N LEU A 387 99.14 73.53 -12.26
CA LEU A 387 99.14 74.69 -13.15
C LEU A 387 99.21 76.02 -12.38
N PHE A 388 98.62 76.12 -11.19
CA PHE A 388 98.75 77.28 -10.32
C PHE A 388 100.19 77.40 -9.78
N GLU A 389 100.75 76.31 -9.25
CA GLU A 389 102.13 76.22 -8.75
C GLU A 389 103.15 76.57 -9.86
N LEU A 390 103.00 76.01 -11.06
CA LEU A 390 103.85 76.32 -12.21
C LEU A 390 103.67 77.77 -12.70
N ARG A 391 102.48 78.37 -12.59
CA ARG A 391 102.26 79.79 -12.89
C ARG A 391 102.93 80.68 -11.84
N GLU A 392 102.84 80.34 -10.57
CA GLU A 392 103.52 81.06 -9.49
C GLU A 392 105.04 80.96 -9.62
N GLU A 393 105.55 79.79 -10.01
CA GLU A 393 106.98 79.57 -10.34
C GLU A 393 107.40 80.35 -11.59
N THR A 394 106.56 80.41 -12.63
CA THR A 394 106.82 81.24 -13.82
C THR A 394 106.83 82.74 -13.47
N ILE A 395 105.93 83.21 -12.60
CA ILE A 395 105.90 84.60 -12.12
C ILE A 395 107.16 84.90 -11.28
N LYS A 396 107.59 83.97 -10.42
CA LYS A 396 108.86 84.09 -9.67
C LYS A 396 110.06 84.15 -10.62
N LEU A 397 110.11 83.27 -11.61
CA LEU A 397 111.17 83.23 -12.62
C LEU A 397 111.18 84.51 -13.49
N GLN A 398 110.02 85.04 -13.88
CA GLN A 398 109.93 86.34 -14.54
C GLN A 398 110.41 87.47 -13.62
N SER A 399 110.02 87.49 -12.34
CA SER A 399 110.49 88.52 -11.40
C SER A 399 112.00 88.50 -11.17
N THR A 400 112.63 87.30 -11.20
CA THR A 400 114.10 87.19 -11.18
C THR A 400 114.73 87.54 -12.52
N ASN A 401 114.09 87.25 -13.66
CA ASN A 401 114.59 87.63 -14.97
C ASN A 401 114.52 89.15 -15.18
N ASP A 402 113.46 89.81 -14.67
CA ASP A 402 113.32 91.27 -14.61
C ASP A 402 114.28 91.90 -13.58
N SER A 403 114.78 91.14 -12.60
CA SER A 403 115.90 91.55 -11.75
C SER A 403 117.21 91.47 -12.53
N TYR A 404 117.48 90.35 -13.20
CA TYR A 404 118.68 90.19 -14.03
C TYR A 404 118.74 91.17 -15.20
N LEU A 405 117.61 91.52 -15.83
CA LEU A 405 117.55 92.57 -16.86
C LEU A 405 117.89 93.95 -16.28
N ARG A 406 117.37 94.30 -15.09
CA ARG A 406 117.74 95.55 -14.41
C ARG A 406 119.21 95.58 -13.97
N ASP A 407 119.76 94.45 -13.54
CA ASP A 407 121.20 94.35 -13.23
C ASP A 407 122.07 94.38 -14.50
N ILE A 408 121.60 93.83 -15.63
CA ILE A 408 122.28 93.92 -16.94
C ILE A 408 122.23 95.37 -17.46
N GLU A 409 121.10 96.08 -17.37
CA GLU A 409 120.99 97.49 -17.73
C GLU A 409 121.86 98.38 -16.84
N ARG A 410 121.93 98.07 -15.53
CA ARG A 410 122.82 98.76 -14.59
C ARG A 410 124.30 98.49 -14.89
N LEU A 411 124.68 97.25 -15.22
CA LEU A 411 126.04 96.89 -15.63
C LEU A 411 126.40 97.44 -17.02
N ALA A 412 125.42 97.61 -17.91
CA ALA A 412 125.59 98.30 -19.19
C ALA A 412 125.81 99.80 -19.00
N ALA A 413 125.10 100.44 -18.06
CA ALA A 413 125.33 101.83 -17.68
C ALA A 413 126.71 102.03 -17.02
N ASP A 414 127.08 101.18 -16.05
CA ASP A 414 128.42 101.20 -15.41
C ASP A 414 129.55 100.96 -16.43
N ASN A 415 129.33 100.09 -17.43
CA ASN A 415 130.30 99.88 -18.51
C ASN A 415 130.34 101.04 -19.51
N ALA A 416 129.20 101.68 -19.83
CA ALA A 416 129.20 102.89 -20.66
C ALA A 416 129.98 104.04 -19.98
N GLN A 417 129.80 104.21 -18.66
CA GLN A 417 130.56 105.16 -17.86
C GLN A 417 132.05 104.81 -17.81
N LYS A 418 132.42 103.54 -17.58
CA LYS A 418 133.83 103.10 -17.60
C LYS A 418 134.48 103.16 -18.99
N THR A 419 133.71 103.06 -20.07
CA THR A 419 134.24 103.19 -21.44
C THR A 419 134.55 104.65 -21.76
N ALA A 420 133.78 105.60 -21.22
CA ALA A 420 134.14 107.02 -21.26
C ALA A 420 135.40 107.32 -20.41
N GLU A 421 135.48 106.78 -19.19
CA GLU A 421 136.67 106.92 -18.31
C GLU A 421 137.94 106.25 -18.87
N ILE A 422 137.83 105.33 -19.83
CA ILE A 422 138.97 104.74 -20.55
C ILE A 422 139.36 105.60 -21.77
N SER A 423 138.39 106.20 -22.47
CA SER A 423 138.65 107.13 -23.58
C SER A 423 139.44 108.38 -23.11
N ASP A 424 139.04 109.00 -22.01
CA ASP A 424 139.75 110.15 -21.42
C ASP A 424 141.16 109.76 -20.92
N ARG A 425 141.37 108.48 -20.59
CA ARG A 425 142.63 107.95 -20.06
C ARG A 425 143.62 107.59 -21.17
N ASP A 426 143.15 107.14 -22.32
CA ASP A 426 143.99 106.94 -23.51
C ASP A 426 144.41 108.27 -24.15
N GLU A 427 143.57 109.31 -24.10
CA GLU A 427 143.96 110.67 -24.52
C GLU A 427 145.04 111.27 -23.58
N LEU A 428 144.95 110.98 -22.28
CA LEU A 428 146.00 111.34 -21.31
C LEU A 428 147.32 110.58 -21.55
N VAL A 429 147.26 109.30 -21.93
CA VAL A 429 148.45 108.47 -22.23
C VAL A 429 149.12 108.87 -23.56
N ILE A 430 148.36 109.36 -24.55
CA ILE A 430 148.90 109.91 -25.79
C ILE A 430 149.65 111.23 -25.51
N ASN A 431 149.11 112.12 -24.68
CA ASN A 431 149.80 113.35 -24.27
C ASN A 431 151.03 113.09 -23.39
N LEU A 432 150.96 112.16 -22.43
CA LEU A 432 152.15 111.79 -21.62
C LEU A 432 153.23 111.07 -22.45
N ARG A 433 152.89 110.38 -23.55
CA ARG A 433 153.88 109.81 -24.47
C ARG A 433 154.57 110.85 -25.35
N SER A 434 153.90 111.96 -25.71
CA SER A 434 154.54 113.03 -26.48
C SER A 434 155.53 113.83 -25.64
N GLU A 435 155.19 114.12 -24.38
CA GLU A 435 156.09 114.80 -23.43
C GLU A 435 157.30 113.94 -23.04
N VAL A 436 157.12 112.65 -22.74
CA VAL A 436 158.24 111.74 -22.43
C VAL A 436 159.16 111.55 -23.64
N SER A 437 158.63 111.56 -24.88
CA SER A 437 159.45 111.54 -26.10
C SER A 437 160.32 112.80 -26.26
N ALA A 438 159.79 113.98 -25.92
CA ALA A 438 160.54 115.23 -25.96
C ALA A 438 161.68 115.26 -24.93
N VAL A 439 161.39 114.89 -23.67
CA VAL A 439 162.39 114.86 -22.59
C VAL A 439 163.48 113.80 -22.82
N THR A 440 163.14 112.66 -23.43
CA THR A 440 164.12 111.60 -23.74
C THR A 440 165.06 112.00 -24.89
N GLY A 441 164.59 112.83 -25.84
CA GLY A 441 165.44 113.42 -26.88
C GLY A 441 166.44 114.44 -26.32
N GLU A 442 166.00 115.31 -25.41
CA GLU A 442 166.84 116.32 -24.79
C GLU A 442 167.91 115.71 -23.85
N LEU A 443 167.55 114.65 -23.12
CA LEU A 443 168.47 113.94 -22.24
C LEU A 443 169.58 113.21 -23.03
N LYS A 444 169.25 112.65 -24.20
CA LYS A 444 170.23 111.99 -25.08
C LYS A 444 171.21 113.00 -25.70
N SER A 445 170.72 114.16 -26.14
CA SER A 445 171.56 115.26 -26.62
C SER A 445 172.55 115.78 -25.56
N LYS A 446 172.12 115.85 -24.29
CA LYS A 446 173.00 116.24 -23.17
C LYS A 446 173.99 115.14 -22.78
N LEU A 447 173.64 113.87 -22.95
CA LEU A 447 174.56 112.74 -22.74
C LEU A 447 175.69 112.71 -23.80
N ASP A 448 175.35 112.96 -25.06
CA ASP A 448 176.33 113.02 -26.16
C ASP A 448 177.27 114.24 -26.02
N MET A 449 176.78 115.38 -25.50
CA MET A 449 177.67 116.50 -25.12
C MET A 449 178.61 116.16 -23.96
N LEU A 450 178.16 115.40 -22.95
CA LEU A 450 179.02 114.94 -21.85
C LEU A 450 180.11 113.97 -22.34
N ALA A 451 179.84 113.13 -23.34
CA ALA A 451 180.85 112.29 -23.98
C ALA A 451 181.94 113.14 -24.68
N ILE A 452 181.55 114.22 -25.37
CA ILE A 452 182.48 115.14 -26.04
C ILE A 452 183.32 115.94 -25.02
N ILE A 453 182.72 116.43 -23.92
CA ILE A 453 183.44 117.14 -22.85
C ILE A 453 184.46 116.20 -22.17
N THR A 454 184.09 114.94 -21.95
CA THR A 454 184.97 113.93 -21.34
C THR A 454 186.14 113.57 -22.27
N ALA A 455 185.92 113.51 -23.59
CA ALA A 455 186.99 113.33 -24.56
C ALA A 455 187.99 114.50 -24.55
N ASN A 456 187.49 115.75 -24.52
CA ASN A 456 188.33 116.96 -24.47
C ASN A 456 189.13 117.09 -23.16
N LEU A 457 188.58 116.62 -22.02
CA LEU A 457 189.30 116.59 -20.75
C LEU A 457 190.48 115.61 -20.78
N ASN A 458 190.29 114.42 -21.35
CA ASN A 458 191.36 113.43 -21.53
C ASN A 458 192.45 113.94 -22.49
N GLU A 459 192.11 114.75 -23.51
CA GLU A 459 193.09 115.39 -24.38
C GLU A 459 193.85 116.53 -23.68
N ALA A 460 193.18 117.32 -22.84
CA ALA A 460 193.82 118.36 -22.03
C ALA A 460 194.80 117.77 -21.00
N GLU A 461 194.44 116.66 -20.35
CA GLU A 461 195.31 115.96 -19.40
C GLU A 461 196.52 115.31 -20.09
N ALA A 462 196.37 114.82 -21.33
CA ALA A 462 197.48 114.36 -22.16
C ALA A 462 198.47 115.51 -22.50
N ARG A 463 197.96 116.70 -22.85
CA ARG A 463 198.81 117.88 -23.11
C ARG A 463 199.50 118.41 -21.85
N TYR A 464 198.90 118.23 -20.67
CA TYR A 464 199.55 118.59 -19.40
C TYR A 464 200.71 117.63 -19.05
N LYS A 465 200.63 116.35 -19.46
CA LYS A 465 201.76 115.40 -19.37
C LYS A 465 202.94 115.81 -20.26
N GLU A 466 202.69 116.40 -21.44
CA GLU A 466 203.76 116.93 -22.30
C GLU A 466 204.38 118.21 -21.75
N LEU A 467 203.59 119.18 -21.25
CA LEU A 467 204.13 120.47 -20.80
C LEU A 467 205.09 120.34 -19.59
N VAL A 468 204.82 119.40 -18.68
CA VAL A 468 205.68 119.10 -17.52
C VAL A 468 206.96 118.35 -17.94
N GLN A 469 206.94 117.58 -19.02
CA GLN A 469 208.16 116.97 -19.58
C GLN A 469 209.08 117.96 -20.31
N VAL A 470 208.56 119.10 -20.79
CA VAL A 470 209.31 120.07 -21.60
C VAL A 470 209.92 121.22 -20.78
N MET A 471 209.39 121.56 -19.60
CA MET A 471 209.73 122.85 -18.94
C MET A 471 210.94 122.91 -17.98
N SER A 472 211.61 121.82 -17.57
CA SER A 472 212.66 121.96 -16.53
C SER A 472 213.86 121.01 -16.60
N ALA A 473 214.54 120.97 -17.74
CA ALA A 473 215.94 120.54 -17.83
C ALA A 473 216.81 121.58 -18.58
N LYS A 474 217.31 122.60 -17.83
CA LYS A 474 218.22 123.72 -18.24
C LYS A 474 217.55 124.79 -19.12
N VAL A 475 217.77 126.10 -18.95
CA VAL A 475 219.02 126.92 -19.00
C VAL A 475 218.76 128.31 -18.33
N ILE A 476 219.67 129.04 -17.62
CA ILE A 476 220.87 128.71 -16.83
C ILE A 476 221.34 129.94 -15.96
N THR A 477 222.30 129.71 -15.05
CA THR A 477 223.06 130.61 -14.11
C THR A 477 223.26 132.11 -14.43
N THR A 478 223.27 133.04 -13.45
CA THR A 478 224.44 133.48 -12.59
C THR A 478 224.01 134.69 -11.70
N LYS A 479 224.65 135.14 -10.60
CA LYS A 479 225.95 134.85 -9.94
C LYS A 479 225.97 135.27 -8.45
N ASN A 480 226.73 134.51 -7.65
CA ASN A 480 227.60 134.94 -6.52
C ASN A 480 227.13 135.23 -5.07
N THR A 481 227.92 134.60 -4.19
CA THR A 481 228.49 135.06 -2.89
C THR A 481 227.71 134.94 -1.58
N LYS A 482 228.13 133.91 -0.82
CA LYS A 482 228.57 133.96 0.59
C LYS A 482 227.59 134.58 1.61
N THR A 483 227.28 133.79 2.64
CA THR A 483 228.26 133.63 3.74
C THR A 483 228.03 132.36 4.54
N LYS A 484 229.04 132.03 5.36
CA LYS A 484 228.99 131.44 6.71
C LYS A 484 227.90 130.38 7.01
N LYS A 485 228.28 129.23 7.56
CA LYS A 485 229.63 128.80 7.98
C LYS A 485 229.67 127.30 8.17
#